data_AF-X1KIE2-F1
#
_entry.id   AF-X1KIE2-F1
#
_cell.length_a   1.000
_cell.length_b   1.000
_cell.length_c   1.000
_cell.angle_alpha   90.00
_cell.angle_beta   90.00
_cell.angle_gamma   90.00
#
_symmetry.space_group_name_H-M   'P 1'
#
loop_
_entity.id
_entity.type
_entity.pdbx_description
1 polymer ?
#
loop_
_entity_poly.entity_id
_entity_poly.type
_entity_poly.pdbx_seq_one_letter_code
_entity_poly.pdbx_strand_id
1 'polypeptide(L)'
;MVMQQNQAPPQDQQKAPIVRVCWDDLFTFLKLWFSKAKPVREKPVVKLERYEGASGNWQKLIEWTVPPEAKGLLTSIALATDDYDKAVFRIQVPGTELINKQIVTALAFLFNDQEIVRGDSVVVYGKSDGATSIIIDAALVAKELYPLG
;
A
#
# COMPACT_ATOMS: atom_id res chain seq x y z
N MET A 1 -53.28 -66.58 -33.18
CA MET A 1 -51.96 -66.70 -32.54
C MET A 1 -51.22 -65.40 -32.70
N VAL A 2 -50.57 -64.99 -31.62
CA VAL A 2 -49.92 -63.70 -31.35
C VAL A 2 -48.67 -63.54 -32.22
N MET A 3 -48.30 -62.29 -32.55
CA MET A 3 -46.97 -61.71 -32.30
C MET A 3 -47.03 -60.21 -32.65
N GLN A 4 -47.29 -59.44 -31.60
CA GLN A 4 -47.25 -57.98 -31.51
C GLN A 4 -45.82 -57.50 -31.80
N GLN A 5 -45.67 -56.53 -32.70
CA GLN A 5 -44.42 -55.80 -32.87
C GLN A 5 -44.11 -55.03 -31.59
N ASN A 6 -43.00 -55.39 -30.93
CA ASN A 6 -42.40 -54.57 -29.88
C ASN A 6 -41.89 -53.26 -30.49
N GLN A 7 -42.69 -52.19 -30.39
CA GLN A 7 -42.21 -50.83 -30.60
C GLN A 7 -41.63 -50.31 -29.28
N ALA A 8 -40.36 -49.89 -29.30
CA ALA A 8 -39.75 -49.15 -28.21
C ALA A 8 -40.44 -47.79 -28.04
N PRO A 9 -40.52 -47.22 -26.82
CA PRO A 9 -41.19 -45.94 -26.59
C PRO A 9 -40.50 -44.82 -27.37
N PRO A 10 -41.23 -43.78 -27.82
CA PRO A 10 -40.62 -42.60 -28.42
C PRO A 10 -39.65 -41.99 -27.41
N GLN A 11 -38.38 -41.89 -27.78
CA GLN A 11 -37.48 -40.96 -27.10
C GLN A 11 -37.91 -39.55 -27.52
N ASP A 12 -38.85 -38.98 -26.76
CA ASP A 12 -39.02 -37.54 -26.75
C ASP A 12 -37.69 -36.95 -26.29
N GLN A 13 -36.88 -36.53 -27.27
CA GLN A 13 -35.73 -35.66 -27.05
C GLN A 13 -36.27 -34.34 -26.53
N GLN A 14 -36.50 -34.29 -25.21
CA GLN A 14 -36.77 -33.06 -24.49
C GLN A 14 -35.47 -32.26 -24.53
N LYS A 15 -35.29 -31.54 -25.65
CA LYS A 15 -34.18 -30.62 -25.89
C LYS A 15 -34.26 -29.58 -24.78
N ALA A 16 -33.44 -29.75 -23.75
CA ALA A 16 -33.39 -28.82 -22.63
C ALA A 16 -33.34 -27.40 -23.19
N PRO A 17 -34.17 -26.47 -22.70
CA PRO A 17 -34.13 -25.10 -23.19
C PRO A 17 -32.72 -24.59 -22.93
N ILE A 18 -31.98 -24.33 -24.01
CA ILE A 18 -30.69 -23.65 -23.93
C ILE A 18 -31.03 -22.24 -23.48
N VAL A 19 -30.99 -22.03 -22.16
CA VAL A 19 -31.05 -20.70 -21.58
C VAL A 19 -29.79 -20.01 -22.06
N ARG A 20 -29.91 -19.16 -23.08
CA ARG A 20 -28.85 -18.22 -23.42
C ARG A 20 -28.74 -17.28 -22.24
N VAL A 21 -27.84 -17.61 -21.30
CA VAL A 21 -27.40 -16.66 -20.29
C VAL A 21 -26.84 -15.49 -21.09
N CYS A 22 -27.42 -14.29 -20.92
CA CYS A 22 -26.94 -13.07 -21.58
C CYS A 22 -25.59 -12.68 -20.97
N TRP A 23 -24.55 -13.41 -21.37
CA TRP A 23 -23.17 -13.16 -21.00
C TRP A 23 -22.77 -11.74 -21.43
N ASP A 24 -23.30 -11.22 -22.53
CA ASP A 24 -22.99 -9.87 -23.02
C ASP A 24 -23.41 -8.77 -22.05
N ASP A 25 -24.59 -8.88 -21.43
CA ASP A 25 -25.06 -7.89 -20.43
C ASP A 25 -24.25 -7.99 -19.14
N LEU A 26 -23.91 -9.21 -18.71
CA LEU A 26 -23.04 -9.45 -17.55
C LEU A 26 -21.62 -8.92 -17.82
N PHE A 27 -21.03 -9.21 -18.97
CA PHE A 27 -19.71 -8.71 -19.35
C PHE A 27 -19.72 -7.20 -19.57
N THR A 28 -20.82 -6.61 -20.05
CA THR A 28 -20.98 -5.15 -20.18
C THR A 28 -21.07 -4.50 -18.80
N PHE A 29 -21.85 -5.07 -17.89
CA PHE A 29 -21.90 -4.64 -16.50
C PHE A 29 -20.53 -4.75 -15.82
N LEU A 30 -19.84 -5.88 -15.96
CA LEU A 30 -18.51 -6.08 -15.40
C LEU A 30 -17.50 -5.12 -16.03
N LYS A 31 -17.51 -4.92 -17.36
CA LYS A 31 -16.65 -3.94 -18.02
C LYS A 31 -16.91 -2.52 -17.52
N LEU A 32 -18.16 -2.09 -17.41
CA LEU A 32 -18.53 -0.78 -16.87
C LEU A 32 -18.16 -0.63 -15.39
N TRP A 33 -18.20 -1.72 -14.63
CA TRP A 33 -17.80 -1.76 -13.23
C TRP A 33 -16.28 -1.64 -13.08
N PHE A 34 -15.51 -2.39 -13.88
CA PHE A 34 -14.05 -2.39 -13.86
C PHE A 34 -13.42 -1.21 -14.61
N SER A 35 -14.12 -0.59 -15.57
CA SER A 35 -13.63 0.57 -16.34
C SER A 35 -13.71 1.90 -15.58
N LYS A 36 -14.27 1.91 -14.36
CA LYS A 36 -14.31 3.13 -13.52
C LYS A 36 -12.98 3.46 -12.84
N ALA A 37 -12.00 2.55 -12.88
CA ALA A 37 -10.66 2.87 -12.46
C ALA A 37 -10.02 3.79 -13.51
N LYS A 38 -9.94 5.09 -13.22
CA LYS A 38 -9.15 6.01 -14.04
C LYS A 38 -7.72 5.47 -14.13
N PRO A 39 -7.09 5.47 -15.31
CA PRO A 39 -5.70 5.08 -15.40
C PRO A 39 -4.87 6.02 -14.53
N VAL A 40 -3.94 5.47 -13.76
CA VAL A 40 -3.08 6.22 -12.84
C VAL A 40 -1.63 5.95 -13.23
N ARG A 41 -0.81 7.00 -13.25
CA ARG A 41 0.64 6.87 -13.36
C ARG A 41 1.21 6.73 -11.96
N GLU A 42 1.89 5.61 -11.72
CA GLU A 42 2.62 5.38 -10.47
C GLU A 42 4.05 5.90 -10.58
N LYS A 43 4.52 6.57 -9.52
CA LYS A 43 5.91 6.99 -9.37
C LYS A 43 6.43 6.50 -8.02
N PRO A 44 7.45 5.63 -7.99
CA PRO A 44 8.03 5.18 -6.73
C PRO A 44 8.76 6.33 -6.03
N VAL A 45 8.69 6.34 -4.70
CA VAL A 45 9.42 7.25 -3.82
C VAL A 45 10.25 6.40 -2.88
N VAL A 46 11.56 6.61 -2.92
CA VAL A 46 12.50 6.01 -1.97
C VAL A 46 13.37 7.14 -1.42
N LYS A 47 13.42 7.26 -0.10
CA LYS A 47 14.34 8.16 0.59
C LYS A 47 15.20 7.34 1.53
N LEU A 48 16.51 7.56 1.48
CA LEU A 48 17.48 6.93 2.35
C LEU A 48 18.41 8.04 2.84
N GLU A 49 18.40 8.29 4.13
CA GLU A 49 19.13 9.40 4.74
C GLU A 49 19.86 8.92 5.99
N ARG A 50 20.97 9.59 6.28
CA ARG A 50 21.80 9.34 7.45
C ARG A 50 21.94 10.61 8.28
N TYR A 51 21.86 10.44 9.59
CA TYR A 51 22.32 11.43 10.55
C TYR A 51 23.53 10.89 11.29
N GLU A 52 24.53 11.74 11.51
CA GLU A 52 25.68 11.45 12.35
C GLU A 52 25.90 12.63 13.29
N GLY A 53 25.93 12.36 14.60
CA GLY A 53 26.24 13.37 15.59
C GLY A 53 25.69 13.06 16.97
N ALA A 54 25.92 14.00 17.89
CA ALA A 54 25.60 13.86 19.31
C ALA A 54 24.48 14.78 19.78
N SER A 55 23.65 15.34 18.88
CA SER A 55 22.66 16.35 19.28
C SER A 55 21.56 15.75 20.15
N GLY A 56 21.32 16.35 21.31
CA GLY A 56 20.15 16.06 22.16
C GLY A 56 18.84 16.70 21.65
N ASN A 57 18.94 17.55 20.61
CA ASN A 57 17.79 18.14 19.94
C ASN A 57 17.32 17.24 18.78
N TRP A 58 16.02 17.26 18.50
CA TRP A 58 15.44 16.53 17.37
C TRP A 58 16.01 17.00 16.03
N GLN A 59 16.58 16.05 15.29
CA GLN A 59 17.06 16.25 13.94
C GLN A 59 16.08 15.60 12.97
N LYS A 60 15.73 16.32 11.91
CA LYS A 60 14.88 15.79 10.85
C LYS A 60 15.75 14.92 9.95
N LEU A 61 15.42 13.63 9.88
CA LEU A 61 16.14 12.64 9.07
C LEU A 61 15.55 12.59 7.67
N ILE A 62 14.23 12.40 7.58
CA ILE A 62 13.50 12.27 6.32
C ILE A 62 12.26 13.15 6.40
N GLU A 63 11.95 13.80 5.29
CA GLU A 63 10.64 14.40 5.03
C GLU A 63 10.18 14.01 3.63
N TRP A 64 8.97 13.50 3.51
CA TRP A 64 8.30 13.30 2.23
C TRP A 64 6.94 13.98 2.27
N THR A 65 6.78 15.00 1.42
CA THR A 65 5.53 15.71 1.20
C THR A 65 4.87 15.18 -0.06
N VAL A 66 3.60 14.80 0.03
CA VAL A 66 2.84 14.35 -1.13
C VAL A 66 2.53 15.55 -2.02
N PRO A 67 2.90 15.52 -3.32
CA PRO A 67 2.59 16.61 -4.24
C PRO A 67 1.07 16.89 -4.32
N PRO A 68 0.65 18.15 -4.52
CA PRO A 68 -0.78 18.52 -4.54
C PRO A 68 -1.58 17.83 -5.65
N GLU A 69 -0.91 17.45 -6.74
CA GLU A 69 -1.47 16.75 -7.89
C GLU A 69 -1.45 15.21 -7.76
N ALA A 70 -0.92 14.67 -6.67
CA ALA A 70 -0.78 13.23 -6.45
C ALA A 70 -1.50 12.77 -5.16
N LYS A 71 -1.81 11.48 -5.12
CA LYS A 71 -2.14 10.76 -3.88
C LYS A 71 -0.91 9.99 -3.42
N GLY A 72 -0.59 10.06 -2.12
CA GLY A 72 0.54 9.33 -1.55
C GLY A 72 0.10 7.98 -1.00
N LEU A 73 0.91 6.95 -1.22
CA LEU A 73 0.78 5.65 -0.57
C LEU A 73 2.08 5.34 0.18
N LEU A 74 2.05 5.38 1.51
CA LEU A 74 3.18 5.05 2.36
C LEU A 74 3.27 3.53 2.54
N THR A 75 4.37 2.93 2.11
CA THR A 75 4.58 1.49 2.20
C THR A 75 5.30 1.13 3.50
N SER A 76 6.47 1.73 3.76
CA SER A 76 7.28 1.39 4.92
C SER A 76 8.23 2.51 5.36
N ILE A 77 8.57 2.51 6.65
CA ILE A 77 9.68 3.29 7.21
C ILE A 77 10.60 2.32 7.97
N ALA A 78 11.89 2.32 7.67
CA ALA A 78 12.88 1.51 8.38
C ALA A 78 13.91 2.40 9.07
N LEU A 79 14.33 1.99 10.26
CA LEU A 79 15.25 2.73 11.12
C LEU A 79 16.33 1.80 11.66
N ALA A 80 17.57 2.26 11.60
CA ALA A 80 18.72 1.61 12.21
C ALA A 80 19.65 2.62 12.86
N THR A 81 20.39 2.19 13.87
CA THR A 81 21.43 3.01 14.51
C THR A 81 22.56 2.10 14.96
N ASP A 82 23.76 2.67 15.12
CA ASP A 82 24.91 1.99 15.71
C ASP A 82 24.80 1.86 17.24
N ASP A 83 24.05 2.76 17.88
CA ASP A 83 23.76 2.72 19.32
C ASP A 83 22.26 2.97 19.61
N TYR A 84 21.55 1.90 19.95
CA TYR A 84 20.12 1.92 20.29
C TYR A 84 19.83 2.42 21.71
N ASP A 85 20.82 2.34 22.60
CA ASP A 85 20.66 2.81 23.98
C ASP A 85 20.69 4.34 24.07
N LYS A 86 21.23 4.99 23.03
CA LYS A 86 21.39 6.45 22.94
C LYS A 86 20.48 7.13 21.93
N ALA A 87 19.93 6.38 20.97
CA ALA A 87 19.06 6.93 19.95
C ALA A 87 17.58 6.96 20.39
N VAL A 88 16.90 8.08 20.14
CA VAL A 88 15.44 8.19 20.26
C VAL A 88 14.85 8.64 18.94
N PHE A 89 13.76 7.99 18.53
CA PHE A 89 13.12 8.22 17.25
C PHE A 89 11.76 8.84 17.44
N ARG A 90 11.38 9.68 16.47
CA ARG A 90 10.04 10.22 16.37
C ARG A 90 9.56 10.15 14.92
N ILE A 91 8.40 9.54 14.71
CA ILE A 91 7.80 9.37 13.38
C ILE A 91 6.43 10.03 13.38
N GLN A 92 6.22 10.92 12.43
CA GLN A 92 4.96 11.63 12.20
C GLN A 92 4.39 11.18 10.85
N VAL A 93 3.30 10.43 10.90
CA VAL A 93 2.51 10.02 9.73
C VAL A 93 1.09 10.57 9.90
N PRO A 94 0.56 11.34 8.94
CA PRO A 94 -0.83 11.80 8.95
C PRO A 94 -1.82 10.65 9.17
N GLY A 95 -2.79 10.85 10.07
CA GLY A 95 -3.80 9.85 10.39
C GLY A 95 -3.33 8.66 11.25
N THR A 96 -2.08 8.66 11.72
CA THR A 96 -1.54 7.66 12.66
C THR A 96 -1.14 8.31 13.97
N GLU A 97 -1.11 7.54 15.06
CA GLU A 97 -0.55 8.01 16.32
C GLU A 97 0.94 8.36 16.18
N LEU A 98 1.37 9.40 16.90
CA LEU A 98 2.76 9.80 16.96
C LEU A 98 3.60 8.70 17.60
N ILE A 99 4.55 8.15 16.85
CA ILE A 99 5.57 7.26 17.42
C ILE A 99 6.67 8.15 17.98
N ASN A 100 6.91 8.06 19.29
CA ASN A 100 8.01 8.73 19.98
C ASN A 100 8.59 7.80 21.03
N LYS A 101 9.58 7.01 20.63
CA LYS A 101 10.10 5.89 21.41
C LYS A 101 11.59 5.71 21.18
N GLN A 102 12.25 5.24 22.22
CA GLN A 102 13.53 4.55 22.07
C GLN A 102 13.24 3.13 21.59
N ILE A 103 13.95 2.68 20.57
CA ILE A 103 13.87 1.33 20.03
C ILE A 103 15.17 0.61 20.37
N VAL A 104 15.13 -0.69 20.63
CA VAL A 104 16.30 -1.47 21.09
C VAL A 104 16.98 -2.27 19.98
N THR A 105 16.46 -2.19 18.76
CA THR A 105 16.96 -2.91 17.59
C THR A 105 16.45 -2.26 16.30
N ALA A 106 16.97 -2.69 15.15
CA ALA A 106 16.52 -2.25 13.85
C ALA A 106 15.04 -2.62 13.64
N LEU A 107 14.24 -1.66 13.21
CA LEU A 107 12.80 -1.85 13.03
C LEU A 107 12.34 -1.30 11.69
N ALA A 108 11.46 -2.06 11.05
CA ALA A 108 10.70 -1.64 9.88
C ALA A 108 9.22 -1.53 10.27
N PHE A 109 8.68 -0.33 10.18
CA PHE A 109 7.26 -0.04 10.31
C PHE A 109 6.59 -0.23 8.96
N LEU A 110 5.67 -1.19 8.89
CA LEU A 110 4.90 -1.50 7.69
C LEU A 110 3.55 -0.79 7.77
N PHE A 111 3.24 -0.01 6.74
CA PHE A 111 2.01 0.78 6.67
C PHE A 111 1.01 0.24 5.63
N ASN A 112 1.39 -0.79 4.87
CA ASN A 112 0.53 -1.49 3.91
C ASN A 112 -0.16 -0.53 2.91
N ASP A 113 0.63 0.37 2.31
CA ASP A 113 0.17 1.39 1.37
C ASP A 113 -0.88 2.33 2.01
N GLN A 114 -0.62 2.78 3.25
CA GLN A 114 -1.41 3.79 3.94
C GLN A 114 -1.54 5.05 3.09
N GLU A 115 -2.76 5.50 2.89
CA GLU A 115 -3.06 6.69 2.11
C GLU A 115 -2.65 7.97 2.86
N ILE A 116 -1.87 8.80 2.17
CA ILE A 116 -1.47 10.13 2.62
C ILE A 116 -2.14 11.16 1.72
N VAL A 117 -2.84 12.11 2.34
CA VAL A 117 -3.57 13.16 1.63
C VAL A 117 -2.58 14.09 0.93
N ARG A 118 -2.97 14.60 -0.24
CA ARG A 118 -2.21 15.58 -1.00
C ARG A 118 -1.81 16.78 -0.13
N GLY A 119 -0.56 17.20 -0.21
CA GLY A 119 0.00 18.30 0.58
C GLY A 119 0.43 17.93 2.01
N ASP A 120 0.05 16.76 2.52
CA ASP A 120 0.53 16.32 3.82
C ASP A 120 1.97 15.78 3.74
N SER A 121 2.67 15.81 4.88
CA SER A 121 4.05 15.34 5.01
C SER A 121 4.17 14.18 5.99
N VAL A 122 4.95 13.18 5.61
CA VAL A 122 5.51 12.17 6.50
C VAL A 122 6.90 12.61 6.93
N VAL A 123 7.16 12.66 8.24
CA VAL A 123 8.43 13.16 8.77
C VAL A 123 9.01 12.19 9.79
N VAL A 124 10.30 11.91 9.64
CA VAL A 124 11.09 11.07 10.54
C VAL A 124 12.14 11.93 11.20
N TYR A 125 12.23 11.83 12.53
CA TYR A 125 13.23 12.50 13.34
C TYR A 125 14.03 11.51 14.17
N GLY A 126 15.27 11.87 14.46
CA GLY A 126 16.17 11.18 15.38
C GLY A 126 16.89 12.17 16.28
N LYS A 127 17.32 11.70 17.44
CA LYS A 127 18.24 12.45 18.32
C LYS A 127 19.08 11.49 19.15
N SER A 128 20.20 12.01 19.65
CA SER A 128 21.04 11.35 20.64
C SER A 128 20.66 11.78 22.07
N ASP A 129 21.43 11.30 23.05
CA ASP A 129 21.40 11.71 24.46
C ASP A 129 22.05 13.08 24.72
N GLY A 130 22.69 13.68 23.71
CA GLY A 130 23.37 14.98 23.84
C GLY A 130 24.87 14.88 24.14
N ALA A 131 25.39 13.68 24.41
CA ALA A 131 26.78 13.46 24.81
C ALA A 131 27.49 12.44 23.94
N THR A 132 26.77 11.44 23.43
CA THR A 132 27.30 10.35 22.62
C THR A 132 27.03 10.63 21.15
N SER A 133 28.05 10.56 20.30
CA SER A 133 27.83 10.60 18.85
C SER A 133 27.25 9.27 18.40
N ILE A 134 26.18 9.31 17.62
CA ILE A 134 25.51 8.14 17.04
C ILE A 134 25.35 8.33 15.54
N ILE A 135 25.22 7.21 14.84
CA ILE A 135 24.86 7.14 13.42
C ILE A 135 23.45 6.57 13.34
N ILE A 136 22.53 7.34 12.76
CA ILE A 136 21.17 6.90 12.49
C ILE A 136 20.96 6.80 10.97
N ASP A 137 20.55 5.63 10.50
CA ASP A 137 20.08 5.40 9.15
C ASP A 137 18.55 5.31 9.13
N ALA A 138 17.91 6.04 8.22
CA ALA A 138 16.48 5.98 7.99
C ALA A 138 16.18 5.72 6.52
N ALA A 139 15.19 4.88 6.26
CA ALA A 139 14.66 4.64 4.93
C ALA A 139 13.15 4.81 4.91
N LEU A 140 12.62 5.44 3.86
CA LEU A 140 11.19 5.57 3.59
C LEU A 140 10.92 5.08 2.18
N VAL A 141 9.91 4.22 2.05
CA VAL A 141 9.42 3.70 0.76
C VAL A 141 7.94 4.04 0.63
N ALA A 142 7.59 4.63 -0.49
CA ALA A 142 6.24 5.07 -0.81
C ALA A 142 6.00 5.08 -2.33
N LYS A 143 4.77 5.39 -2.74
CA LYS A 143 4.37 5.62 -4.12
C LYS A 143 3.57 6.91 -4.22
N GLU A 144 3.73 7.61 -5.32
CA GLU A 144 2.90 8.74 -5.71
C GLU A 144 2.02 8.29 -6.89
N LEU A 145 0.72 8.49 -6.74
CA LEU A 145 -0.31 8.14 -7.70
C LEU A 145 -0.84 9.40 -8.37
N TYR A 146 -0.55 9.55 -9.67
CA TYR A 146 -1.00 10.68 -10.47
C TYR A 146 -2.18 10.25 -11.35
N PRO A 147 -3.36 10.88 -11.22
CA PRO A 147 -4.47 10.59 -12.12
C PRO A 147 -4.09 11.00 -13.55
N LEU A 148 -4.26 10.10 -14.52
CA LEU A 148 -4.15 10.46 -15.93
C LEU A 148 -5.44 11.20 -16.33
N GLY A 149 -5.26 12.38 -16.92
CA GLY A 149 -6.33 13.27 -17.35
C GLY A 149 -7.24 12.66 -18.41
#